data_AF-A0A3R9IMR8-F1
#
_entry.id   AF-A0A3R9IMR8-F1
#
_cell.length_a   1.000
_cell.length_b   1.000
_cell.length_c   1.000
_cell.angle_alpha   90.00
_cell.angle_beta   90.00
_cell.angle_gamma   90.00
#
_symmetry.space_group_name_H-M   'P 1'
#
loop_
_entity.id
_entity.type
_entity.pdbx_description
1 polymer ?
#
loop_
_entity_poly.entity_id
_entity_poly.type
_entity_poly.pdbx_seq_one_letter_code
_entity_poly.pdbx_strand_id
1 'polypeptide(L)'
;MSMFLDTAKIKVKAGNGGDGMVAFRREKYVPNGGPWGGDGGRGGNVVFVVDEGLRTLMDFRYNRHFKAESGEKGMTKGMHGRGAEDLRVRVPQGTTVRDAETGKVLTDLIEHGQEFIVAHGGRGGRGNIRFATPKNPAPEISENGEPGQERELQLELKILADVGLVGFPSVGKSTLLSVITSAKPKIGAYHFTTIVPNLGMVRAQSGDSFAVADLPGLIEGASQGVGLGTQFLRHIERTRVILHIIDMSASEGRDPYEDYLAINKELESYNLRLMERPQIIVANKMDMPESQENLEEFKKKLAENYDEFEDLPAIFPISGLTKQGLATLLDATAELLDKTPEFLLYDESDMEEEAYYGFDEEEKAFEISRDDDATWVLSGEKLMKLFNMTNFDRDESVMKFARQLRGMGVDEALRARGAKDGDLVRIGKFEFEFVD
;
A
#
# COMPACT_ATOMS: atom_id res chain seq x y z
N MET A 1 -14.05 -12.66 -14.89
CA MET A 1 -14.03 -11.63 -13.82
C MET A 1 -12.64 -11.59 -13.22
N SER A 2 -12.08 -10.38 -13.07
CA SER A 2 -10.67 -10.15 -12.75
C SER A 2 -10.28 -10.60 -11.33
N MET A 3 -9.49 -11.68 -11.21
CA MET A 3 -8.90 -12.28 -9.98
C MET A 3 -7.58 -11.64 -9.47
N PHE A 4 -7.11 -10.56 -10.11
CA PHE A 4 -5.83 -9.90 -9.87
C PHE A 4 -6.18 -8.42 -9.92
N LEU A 5 -6.09 -7.79 -8.77
CA LEU A 5 -6.30 -6.38 -8.62
C LEU A 5 -4.99 -5.87 -8.02
N ASP A 6 -4.15 -5.33 -8.89
CA ASP A 6 -2.84 -4.82 -8.51
C ASP A 6 -2.97 -3.39 -7.98
N THR A 7 -4.16 -2.80 -8.13
CA THR A 7 -4.51 -1.49 -7.62
C THR A 7 -5.85 -1.52 -6.88
N ALA A 8 -5.91 -0.96 -5.68
CA ALA A 8 -7.16 -0.88 -4.91
C ALA A 8 -7.38 0.55 -4.40
N LYS A 9 -8.58 1.09 -4.61
CA LYS A 9 -8.99 2.37 -4.01
C LYS A 9 -9.87 2.11 -2.79
N ILE A 10 -9.45 2.64 -1.64
CA ILE A 10 -10.10 2.40 -0.35
C ILE A 10 -10.30 3.71 0.41
N LYS A 11 -11.24 3.69 1.35
CA LYS A 11 -11.52 4.75 2.30
C LYS A 11 -11.07 4.31 3.67
N VAL A 12 -10.17 5.07 4.28
CA VAL A 12 -9.74 4.86 5.65
C VAL A 12 -10.26 6.01 6.52
N LYS A 13 -10.83 5.66 7.67
CA LYS A 13 -11.31 6.61 8.66
C LYS A 13 -10.85 6.17 10.03
N ALA A 14 -10.00 6.97 10.66
CA ALA A 14 -9.59 6.74 12.02
C ALA A 14 -10.74 7.03 13.01
N GLY A 15 -10.60 6.52 14.23
CA GLY A 15 -11.55 6.74 15.30
C GLY A 15 -11.58 8.22 15.70
N ASN A 16 -12.77 8.74 16.00
CA ASN A 16 -12.86 10.04 16.64
C ASN A 16 -12.42 9.93 18.10
N GLY A 17 -11.89 11.01 18.65
CA GLY A 17 -11.77 11.14 20.11
C GLY A 17 -13.14 11.09 20.77
N GLY A 18 -13.17 10.64 22.02
CA GLY A 18 -14.36 10.76 22.85
C GLY A 18 -14.53 12.18 23.38
N ASP A 19 -15.77 12.61 23.60
CA ASP A 19 -16.05 13.95 24.12
C ASP A 19 -15.69 14.07 25.61
N GLY A 20 -15.18 15.22 26.00
CA GLY A 20 -15.03 15.59 27.41
C GLY A 20 -16.38 15.91 28.05
N MET A 21 -16.55 15.51 29.30
CA MET A 21 -17.81 15.72 30.03
C MET A 21 -17.77 17.01 30.86
N VAL A 22 -18.91 17.69 30.93
CA VAL A 22 -19.18 18.68 31.98
C VAL A 22 -20.00 18.02 33.07
N ALA A 23 -19.43 17.89 34.27
CA ALA A 23 -20.16 17.41 35.43
C ALA A 23 -19.68 18.13 36.69
N PHE A 24 -20.50 18.10 37.74
CA PHE A 24 -20.22 18.71 39.03
C PHE A 24 -20.48 17.72 40.16
N ARG A 25 -19.73 17.84 41.26
CA ARG A 25 -19.97 17.04 42.46
C ARG A 25 -21.32 17.38 43.07
N ARG A 26 -22.12 16.34 43.37
CA ARG A 26 -23.41 16.46 44.05
C ARG A 26 -23.39 15.57 45.29
N GLU A 27 -23.32 16.21 46.45
CA GLU A 27 -23.27 15.53 47.75
C GLU A 27 -24.31 16.14 48.69
N LYS A 28 -24.86 15.33 49.60
CA LYS A 28 -26.04 15.68 50.43
C LYS A 28 -25.88 16.92 51.32
N TYR A 29 -24.67 17.46 51.47
CA TYR A 29 -24.39 18.65 52.27
C TYR A 29 -23.45 19.66 51.58
N VAL A 30 -23.25 19.51 50.26
CA VAL A 30 -22.40 20.39 49.47
C VAL A 30 -23.25 21.01 48.36
N PRO A 31 -23.75 22.25 48.53
CA PRO A 31 -24.66 22.88 47.57
C PRO A 31 -24.04 23.05 46.19
N ASN A 32 -22.76 23.48 46.13
CA ASN A 32 -22.02 23.74 44.89
C ASN A 32 -20.70 22.96 44.91
N GLY A 33 -20.75 21.71 44.44
CA GLY A 33 -19.54 20.90 44.31
C GLY A 33 -18.68 21.30 43.11
N GLY A 34 -17.37 21.11 43.24
CA GLY A 34 -16.43 21.41 42.15
C GLY A 34 -16.62 20.53 40.90
N PRO A 35 -15.87 20.83 39.82
CA PRO A 35 -15.96 20.11 38.55
C PRO A 35 -15.62 18.62 38.72
N TRP A 36 -16.31 17.80 37.95
CA TRP A 36 -16.31 16.34 38.10
C TRP A 36 -16.54 15.59 36.79
N GLY A 37 -16.34 16.24 35.65
CA GLY A 37 -16.38 15.62 34.33
C GLY A 37 -14.99 15.21 33.86
N GLY A 38 -14.84 13.94 33.47
CA GLY A 38 -13.60 13.40 32.94
C GLY A 38 -13.36 13.74 31.47
N ASP A 39 -12.11 13.57 31.05
CA ASP A 39 -11.67 13.63 29.65
C ASP A 39 -12.18 12.41 28.84
N GLY A 40 -12.41 12.58 27.54
CA GLY A 40 -12.68 11.48 26.62
C GLY A 40 -11.43 10.70 26.23
N GLY A 41 -11.64 9.47 25.74
CA GLY A 41 -10.59 8.58 25.26
C GLY A 41 -10.09 8.95 23.86
N ARG A 42 -8.90 8.47 23.50
CA ARG A 42 -8.35 8.60 22.15
C ARG A 42 -9.08 7.67 21.17
N GLY A 43 -9.33 8.11 19.95
CA GLY A 43 -9.79 7.24 18.87
C GLY A 43 -8.69 6.31 18.36
N GLY A 44 -9.08 5.15 17.84
CA GLY A 44 -8.15 4.17 17.26
C GLY A 44 -7.54 4.69 15.95
N ASN A 45 -6.29 4.34 15.70
CA ASN A 45 -5.62 4.59 14.42
C ASN A 45 -6.05 3.56 13.38
N VAL A 46 -5.81 3.84 12.10
CA VAL A 46 -5.77 2.81 11.06
C VAL A 46 -4.31 2.56 10.71
N VAL A 47 -3.88 1.32 10.87
CA VAL A 47 -2.48 0.90 10.71
C VAL A 47 -2.41 -0.17 9.64
N PHE A 48 -1.55 0.01 8.65
CA PHE A 48 -1.22 -1.05 7.71
C PHE A 48 -0.09 -1.89 8.26
N VAL A 49 -0.22 -3.20 8.11
CA VAL A 49 0.77 -4.18 8.56
C VAL A 49 1.11 -5.07 7.38
N VAL A 50 2.39 -5.17 7.04
CA VAL A 50 2.83 -6.04 5.94
C VAL A 50 2.73 -7.51 6.36
N ASP A 51 2.08 -8.31 5.52
CA ASP A 51 1.96 -9.76 5.67
C ASP A 51 2.45 -10.46 4.40
N GLU A 52 3.51 -11.25 4.51
CA GLU A 52 4.11 -12.03 3.41
C GLU A 52 3.15 -13.11 2.89
N GLY A 53 2.21 -13.58 3.73
CA GLY A 53 1.20 -14.54 3.33
C GLY A 53 0.17 -13.95 2.35
N LEU A 54 0.11 -12.61 2.23
CA LEU A 54 -0.77 -11.91 1.30
C LEU A 54 -0.02 -11.55 0.02
N ARG A 55 -0.57 -11.94 -1.13
CA ARG A 55 0.05 -11.72 -2.45
C ARG A 55 -0.79 -10.91 -3.42
N THR A 56 -2.00 -10.49 -3.01
CA THR A 56 -2.93 -9.74 -3.87
C THR A 56 -3.70 -8.69 -3.06
N LEU A 57 -4.16 -7.61 -3.72
CA LEU A 57 -5.04 -6.61 -3.09
C LEU A 57 -6.54 -6.93 -3.30
N MET A 58 -6.90 -8.17 -3.59
CA MET A 58 -8.28 -8.55 -3.90
C MET A 58 -9.25 -8.30 -2.73
N ASP A 59 -8.80 -8.48 -1.48
CA ASP A 59 -9.63 -8.28 -0.28
C ASP A 59 -10.12 -6.84 -0.15
N PHE A 60 -9.28 -5.87 -0.56
CA PHE A 60 -9.60 -4.44 -0.58
C PHE A 60 -10.66 -4.07 -1.62
N ARG A 61 -10.99 -4.98 -2.55
CA ARG A 61 -12.09 -4.79 -3.49
C ARG A 61 -13.45 -5.00 -2.84
N TYR A 62 -13.54 -6.03 -2.01
CA TYR A 62 -14.77 -6.43 -1.32
C TYR A 62 -14.99 -5.57 -0.09
N ASN A 63 -13.92 -5.26 0.64
CA ASN A 63 -13.96 -4.33 1.75
C ASN A 63 -13.21 -3.05 1.41
N ARG A 64 -13.96 -1.99 1.07
CA ARG A 64 -13.40 -0.69 0.68
C ARG A 64 -13.39 0.35 1.79
N HIS A 65 -14.00 0.06 2.94
CA HIS A 65 -14.16 1.01 4.03
C HIS A 65 -13.54 0.44 5.30
N PHE A 66 -12.46 1.05 5.74
CA PHE A 66 -11.76 0.68 6.97
C PHE A 66 -11.98 1.78 7.99
N LYS A 67 -12.74 1.48 9.04
CA LYS A 67 -13.09 2.44 10.08
C LYS A 67 -12.63 1.93 11.44
N ALA A 68 -11.72 2.66 12.08
CA ALA A 68 -11.30 2.36 13.45
C ALA A 68 -12.36 2.82 14.47
N GLU A 69 -12.32 2.24 15.67
CA GLU A 69 -13.26 2.56 16.74
C GLU A 69 -13.00 3.95 17.33
N SER A 70 -14.06 4.66 17.71
CA SER A 70 -13.95 5.95 18.39
C SER A 70 -13.66 5.75 19.88
N GLY A 71 -12.94 6.70 20.48
CA GLY A 71 -12.71 6.72 21.93
C GLY A 71 -14.02 6.92 22.70
N GLU A 72 -14.07 6.38 23.92
CA GLU A 72 -15.24 6.55 24.78
C GLU A 72 -15.31 7.98 25.34
N LYS A 73 -16.53 8.46 25.58
CA LYS A 73 -16.74 9.78 26.20
C LYS A 73 -16.27 9.78 27.66
N GLY A 74 -15.84 10.95 28.12
CA GLY A 74 -15.63 11.20 29.53
C GLY A 74 -16.92 11.01 30.32
N MET A 75 -16.79 10.64 31.59
CA MET A 75 -17.93 10.34 32.45
C MET A 75 -17.95 11.26 33.67
N THR A 76 -19.06 11.20 34.41
CA THR A 76 -19.13 11.80 35.75
C THR A 76 -18.11 11.16 36.68
N LYS A 77 -17.97 11.71 37.88
CA LYS A 77 -17.02 11.23 38.88
C LYS A 77 -15.54 11.41 38.52
N GLY A 78 -15.26 12.27 37.55
CA GLY A 78 -13.91 12.48 37.00
C GLY A 78 -13.37 11.25 36.27
N MET A 79 -14.24 10.32 35.86
CA MET A 79 -13.83 9.11 35.15
C MET A 79 -13.54 9.43 33.68
N HIS A 80 -12.35 9.05 33.23
CA HIS A 80 -11.90 9.22 31.85
C HIS A 80 -12.46 8.11 30.95
N GLY A 81 -12.79 8.45 29.70
CA GLY A 81 -13.18 7.47 28.69
C GLY A 81 -12.00 6.60 28.26
N ARG A 82 -12.27 5.31 27.98
CA ARG A 82 -11.25 4.39 27.45
C ARG A 82 -10.84 4.78 26.02
N GLY A 83 -9.55 4.65 25.72
CA GLY A 83 -9.06 4.75 24.34
C GLY A 83 -9.47 3.54 23.51
N ALA A 84 -9.79 3.77 22.24
CA ALA A 84 -10.13 2.72 21.30
C ALA A 84 -8.90 1.96 20.79
N GLU A 85 -9.11 0.71 20.39
CA GLU A 85 -8.06 -0.11 19.78
C GLU A 85 -7.81 0.30 18.32
N ASP A 86 -6.56 0.15 17.89
CA ASP A 86 -6.15 0.47 16.52
C ASP A 86 -6.67 -0.60 15.54
N LEU A 87 -7.19 -0.16 14.39
CA LEU A 87 -7.57 -1.06 13.30
C LEU A 87 -6.33 -1.44 12.50
N ARG A 88 -5.88 -2.68 12.65
CA ARG A 88 -4.78 -3.25 11.87
C ARG A 88 -5.30 -3.88 10.58
N VAL A 89 -4.82 -3.40 9.44
CA VAL A 89 -5.19 -3.85 8.11
C VAL A 89 -3.98 -4.47 7.45
N ARG A 90 -4.06 -5.76 7.11
CA ARG A 90 -2.94 -6.49 6.52
C ARG A 90 -2.86 -6.22 5.02
N VAL A 91 -1.65 -5.93 4.53
CA VAL A 91 -1.36 -5.67 3.12
C VAL A 91 -0.22 -6.58 2.63
N PRO A 92 -0.21 -6.95 1.34
CA PRO A 92 0.92 -7.63 0.73
C PRO A 92 2.23 -6.83 0.82
N GLN A 93 3.34 -7.54 0.84
CA GLN A 93 4.67 -6.96 0.67
C GLN A 93 4.81 -6.26 -0.70
N GLY A 94 5.53 -5.14 -0.76
CA GLY A 94 5.69 -4.33 -1.96
C GLY A 94 4.47 -3.46 -2.31
N THR A 95 3.58 -3.20 -1.33
CA THR A 95 2.43 -2.32 -1.52
C THR A 95 2.85 -0.85 -1.36
N THR A 96 2.68 -0.08 -2.42
CA THR A 96 2.78 1.39 -2.41
C THR A 96 1.46 1.99 -1.98
N VAL A 97 1.50 2.88 -0.99
CA VAL A 97 0.34 3.62 -0.52
C VAL A 97 0.41 5.05 -1.04
N ARG A 98 -0.60 5.45 -1.83
CA ARG A 98 -0.76 6.82 -2.32
C ARG A 98 -2.03 7.44 -1.79
N ASP A 99 -2.00 8.74 -1.61
CA ASP A 99 -3.22 9.53 -1.44
C ASP A 99 -3.95 9.61 -2.78
N ALA A 100 -5.24 9.27 -2.79
CA ALA A 100 -6.01 9.15 -4.03
C ALA A 100 -6.48 10.48 -4.61
N GLU A 101 -6.41 11.58 -3.84
CA GLU A 101 -6.78 12.92 -4.29
C GLU A 101 -5.57 13.67 -4.84
N THR A 102 -4.47 13.63 -4.11
CA THR A 102 -3.23 14.35 -4.45
C THR A 102 -2.26 13.54 -5.29
N GLY A 103 -2.38 12.20 -5.30
CA GLY A 103 -1.43 11.30 -5.96
C GLY A 103 -0.09 11.17 -5.24
N LYS A 104 0.09 11.87 -4.11
CA LYS A 104 1.32 11.86 -3.30
C LYS A 104 1.53 10.46 -2.72
N VAL A 105 2.74 9.94 -2.86
CA VAL A 105 3.15 8.68 -2.23
C VAL A 105 3.31 8.95 -0.73
N LEU A 106 2.58 8.20 0.10
CA LEU A 106 2.67 8.29 1.55
C LEU A 106 3.79 7.39 2.08
N THR A 107 3.86 6.15 1.58
CA THR A 107 4.88 5.18 1.98
C THR A 107 4.94 4.00 1.00
N ASP A 108 6.08 3.33 0.98
CA ASP A 108 6.26 2.02 0.36
C ASP A 108 6.43 0.98 1.48
N LEU A 109 5.60 -0.07 1.44
CA LEU A 109 5.58 -1.13 2.45
C LEU A 109 6.31 -2.36 1.91
N ILE A 110 7.56 -2.54 2.32
CA ILE A 110 8.53 -3.46 1.71
C ILE A 110 8.94 -4.58 2.67
N GLU A 111 9.04 -4.32 3.97
CA GLU A 111 9.53 -5.32 4.93
C GLU A 111 8.39 -6.07 5.59
N HIS A 112 8.58 -7.37 5.85
CA HIS A 112 7.61 -8.15 6.60
C HIS A 112 7.37 -7.59 8.00
N GLY A 113 6.10 -7.49 8.40
CA GLY A 113 5.72 -6.93 9.69
C GLY A 113 5.90 -5.42 9.81
N GLN A 114 6.34 -4.72 8.75
CA GLN A 114 6.40 -3.26 8.74
C GLN A 114 5.01 -2.68 9.04
N GLU A 115 4.94 -1.79 10.03
CA GLU A 115 3.71 -1.11 10.43
C GLU A 115 3.76 0.36 10.01
N PHE A 116 2.69 0.86 9.41
CA PHE A 116 2.55 2.27 9.06
C PHE A 116 1.16 2.81 9.41
N ILE A 117 1.12 3.93 10.14
CA ILE A 117 -0.13 4.59 10.49
C ILE A 117 -0.61 5.40 9.29
N VAL A 118 -1.64 4.92 8.60
CA VAL A 118 -2.19 5.59 7.42
C VAL A 118 -3.19 6.70 7.77
N ALA A 119 -3.83 6.60 8.93
CA ALA A 119 -4.74 7.61 9.46
C ALA A 119 -4.69 7.65 10.99
N HIS A 120 -4.42 8.84 11.55
CA HIS A 120 -4.34 9.05 12.99
C HIS A 120 -5.72 9.21 13.63
N GLY A 121 -5.93 8.50 14.73
CA GLY A 121 -7.11 8.64 15.58
C GLY A 121 -7.13 9.98 16.31
N GLY A 122 -8.33 10.54 16.44
CA GLY A 122 -8.54 11.82 17.09
C GLY A 122 -8.22 11.79 18.59
N ARG A 123 -7.67 12.89 19.09
CA ARG A 123 -7.46 13.09 20.52
C ARG A 123 -8.79 13.20 21.28
N GLY A 124 -8.85 12.62 22.47
CA GLY A 124 -9.98 12.81 23.38
C GLY A 124 -10.17 14.27 23.80
N GLY A 125 -11.42 14.68 23.92
CA GLY A 125 -11.83 15.99 24.39
C GLY A 125 -11.61 16.13 25.90
N ARG A 126 -11.22 17.32 26.35
CA ARG A 126 -10.99 17.62 27.77
C ARG A 126 -12.30 17.86 28.50
N GLY A 127 -12.46 17.25 29.67
CA GLY A 127 -13.58 17.49 30.57
C GLY A 127 -13.44 18.80 31.34
N ASN A 128 -14.50 19.20 32.05
CA ASN A 128 -14.51 20.49 32.74
C ASN A 128 -13.47 20.59 33.88
N ILE A 129 -13.01 19.47 34.44
CA ILE A 129 -11.93 19.44 35.43
C ILE A 129 -10.66 20.12 34.90
N ARG A 130 -10.33 19.96 33.61
CA ARG A 130 -9.11 20.51 32.99
C ARG A 130 -9.15 22.03 32.83
N PHE A 131 -10.34 22.65 32.88
CA PHE A 131 -10.52 24.08 32.68
C PHE A 131 -10.65 24.84 34.00
N ALA A 132 -10.59 24.15 35.14
CA ALA A 132 -10.69 24.77 36.45
C ALA A 132 -9.48 25.66 36.72
N THR A 133 -9.71 26.93 37.03
CA THR A 133 -8.67 27.89 37.38
C THR A 133 -9.08 28.65 38.65
N PRO A 134 -8.16 29.34 39.34
CA PRO A 134 -8.52 30.17 40.50
C PRO A 134 -9.57 31.24 40.17
N LYS A 135 -9.61 31.71 38.90
CA LYS A 135 -10.57 32.71 38.42
C LYS A 135 -11.88 32.10 37.91
N ASN A 136 -11.90 30.81 37.57
CA ASN A 136 -13.10 30.04 37.22
C ASN A 136 -13.03 28.64 37.87
N PRO A 137 -13.44 28.50 39.14
CA PRO A 137 -13.34 27.24 39.87
C PRO A 137 -14.34 26.16 39.45
N ALA A 138 -15.43 26.54 38.77
CA ALA A 138 -16.53 25.66 38.37
C ALA A 138 -16.88 25.87 36.89
N PRO A 139 -15.96 25.58 35.96
CA PRO A 139 -16.17 25.82 34.53
C PRO A 139 -17.29 24.93 33.98
N GLU A 140 -18.10 25.52 33.10
CA GLU A 140 -19.11 24.81 32.30
C GLU A 140 -18.60 24.46 30.89
N ILE A 141 -17.28 24.50 30.72
CA ILE A 141 -16.59 24.26 29.44
C ILE A 141 -16.13 22.80 29.36
N SER A 142 -16.36 22.18 28.21
CA SER A 142 -15.66 20.96 27.78
C SER A 142 -15.27 21.05 26.31
N GLU A 143 -14.36 20.18 25.89
CA GLU A 143 -14.02 19.99 24.48
C GLU A 143 -14.67 18.70 23.98
N ASN A 144 -15.23 18.73 22.78
CA ASN A 144 -15.60 17.52 22.05
C ASN A 144 -14.33 16.77 21.62
N GLY A 145 -14.50 15.49 21.31
CA GLY A 145 -13.41 14.69 20.75
C GLY A 145 -12.96 15.23 19.40
N GLU A 146 -11.67 15.18 19.14
CA GLU A 146 -11.13 15.54 17.84
C GLU A 146 -11.62 14.53 16.79
N PRO A 147 -12.04 14.98 15.59
CA PRO A 147 -12.35 14.05 14.50
C PRO A 147 -11.10 13.25 14.11
N GLY A 148 -11.27 11.95 13.88
CA GLY A 148 -10.20 11.12 13.33
C GLY A 148 -9.89 11.50 11.88
N GLN A 149 -8.66 11.30 11.44
CA GLN A 149 -8.27 11.54 10.06
C GLN A 149 -9.04 10.62 9.11
N GLU A 150 -9.45 11.18 7.98
CA GLU A 150 -10.13 10.47 6.90
C GLU A 150 -9.35 10.69 5.60
N ARG A 151 -9.04 9.61 4.88
CA ARG A 151 -8.30 9.66 3.62
C ARG A 151 -8.88 8.67 2.62
N GLU A 152 -8.89 9.05 1.36
CA GLU A 152 -9.02 8.09 0.26
C GLU A 152 -7.61 7.68 -0.17
N LEU A 153 -7.33 6.38 -0.15
CA LEU A 153 -6.02 5.84 -0.51
C LEU A 153 -6.11 4.99 -1.78
N GLN A 154 -5.07 5.08 -2.59
CA GLN A 154 -4.81 4.20 -3.71
C GLN A 154 -3.61 3.31 -3.37
N LEU A 155 -3.88 2.02 -3.26
CA LEU A 155 -2.87 0.98 -3.03
C LEU A 155 -2.43 0.45 -4.39
N GLU A 156 -1.13 0.30 -4.59
CA GLU A 156 -0.56 -0.28 -5.80
C GLU A 156 0.48 -1.32 -5.42
N LEU A 157 0.32 -2.55 -5.88
CA LEU A 157 1.30 -3.61 -5.65
C LEU A 157 2.38 -3.54 -6.74
N LYS A 158 3.62 -3.25 -6.36
CA LYS A 158 4.76 -3.07 -7.29
C LYS A 158 5.43 -4.38 -7.75
N ILE A 159 4.88 -5.54 -7.39
CA ILE A 159 5.45 -6.86 -7.70
C ILE A 159 4.66 -7.51 -8.84
N LEU A 160 5.34 -7.94 -9.91
CA LEU A 160 4.68 -8.52 -11.07
C LEU A 160 5.01 -10.01 -11.30
N ALA A 161 6.11 -10.58 -10.82
CA ALA A 161 6.31 -12.04 -10.84
C ALA A 161 7.48 -12.51 -9.97
N ASP A 162 7.28 -13.64 -9.28
CA ASP A 162 8.33 -14.36 -8.55
C ASP A 162 9.22 -15.16 -9.52
N VAL A 163 8.63 -15.63 -10.63
CA VAL A 163 9.25 -16.53 -11.61
C VAL A 163 9.11 -16.00 -13.03
N GLY A 164 10.20 -15.98 -13.79
CA GLY A 164 10.21 -15.62 -15.20
C GLY A 164 10.35 -16.83 -16.14
N LEU A 165 9.52 -16.94 -17.17
CA LEU A 165 9.70 -17.92 -18.24
C LEU A 165 10.53 -17.33 -19.39
N VAL A 166 11.63 -18.01 -19.74
CA VAL A 166 12.51 -17.66 -20.87
C VAL A 166 12.61 -18.83 -21.85
N GLY A 167 12.98 -18.54 -23.10
CA GLY A 167 13.08 -19.50 -24.19
C GLY A 167 12.59 -18.93 -25.52
N PHE A 168 12.94 -19.61 -26.61
CA PHE A 168 12.60 -19.25 -27.99
C PHE A 168 11.06 -19.18 -28.24
N PRO A 169 10.60 -18.63 -29.38
CA PRO A 169 9.21 -18.75 -29.77
C PRO A 169 8.86 -20.23 -29.91
N SER A 170 7.57 -20.56 -29.76
CA SER A 170 7.05 -21.91 -30.04
C SER A 170 7.62 -23.05 -29.19
N VAL A 171 8.54 -22.79 -28.25
CA VAL A 171 9.03 -23.79 -27.27
C VAL A 171 7.94 -24.19 -26.26
N GLY A 172 6.82 -23.46 -26.25
CA GLY A 172 5.66 -23.76 -25.43
C GLY A 172 5.53 -22.92 -24.16
N LYS A 173 6.17 -21.74 -24.07
CA LYS A 173 6.08 -20.86 -22.88
C LYS A 173 4.64 -20.50 -22.51
N SER A 174 3.88 -19.98 -23.46
CA SER A 174 2.49 -19.57 -23.24
C SER A 174 1.57 -20.78 -23.01
N THR A 175 1.86 -21.92 -23.66
CA THR A 175 1.18 -23.20 -23.40
C THR A 175 1.41 -23.66 -21.97
N LEU A 176 2.67 -23.69 -21.51
CA LEU A 176 3.04 -24.06 -20.15
C LEU A 176 2.34 -23.15 -19.15
N LEU A 177 2.46 -21.83 -19.32
CA LEU A 177 1.79 -20.84 -18.47
C LEU A 177 0.28 -21.12 -18.40
N SER A 178 -0.39 -21.32 -19.53
CA SER A 178 -1.84 -21.60 -19.54
C SER A 178 -2.25 -22.89 -18.82
N VAL A 179 -1.35 -23.88 -18.73
CA VAL A 179 -1.62 -25.19 -18.14
C VAL A 179 -1.33 -25.19 -16.64
N ILE A 180 -0.30 -24.47 -16.19
CA ILE A 180 0.10 -24.40 -14.77
C ILE A 180 -0.68 -23.37 -13.96
N THR A 181 -1.36 -22.42 -14.62
CA THR A 181 -2.04 -21.34 -13.91
C THR A 181 -3.45 -21.73 -13.45
N SER A 182 -3.77 -21.42 -12.19
CA SER A 182 -5.09 -21.69 -11.59
C SER A 182 -6.20 -20.80 -12.14
N ALA A 183 -5.84 -19.72 -12.85
CA ALA A 183 -6.75 -18.80 -13.55
C ALA A 183 -6.28 -18.66 -15.00
N LYS A 184 -7.17 -18.32 -15.95
CA LYS A 184 -6.75 -17.98 -17.32
C LYS A 184 -5.71 -16.84 -17.25
N PRO A 185 -4.54 -16.99 -17.91
CA PRO A 185 -3.54 -15.93 -17.97
C PRO A 185 -4.21 -14.63 -18.39
N LYS A 186 -4.00 -13.56 -17.62
CA LYS A 186 -4.56 -12.26 -17.98
C LYS A 186 -3.55 -11.49 -18.77
N ILE A 187 -4.03 -10.94 -19.89
CA ILE A 187 -3.35 -9.95 -20.70
C ILE A 187 -3.45 -8.63 -19.90
N GLY A 188 -2.44 -8.32 -19.09
CA GLY A 188 -2.35 -7.08 -18.33
C GLY A 188 -1.85 -5.92 -19.19
N ALA A 189 -2.75 -5.05 -19.68
CA ALA A 189 -2.34 -3.78 -20.28
C ALA A 189 -1.88 -2.82 -19.17
N TYR A 190 -0.61 -2.90 -18.78
CA TYR A 190 -0.05 -2.02 -17.77
C TYR A 190 0.30 -0.67 -18.39
N HIS A 191 0.09 0.42 -17.65
CA HIS A 191 0.32 1.79 -18.14
C HIS A 191 1.79 2.09 -18.52
N PHE A 192 2.72 1.21 -18.16
CA PHE A 192 4.16 1.33 -18.40
C PHE A 192 4.72 0.26 -19.36
N THR A 193 3.90 -0.66 -19.87
CA THR A 193 4.37 -1.70 -20.80
C THR A 193 3.97 -1.37 -22.24
N THR A 194 4.93 -1.36 -23.16
CA THR A 194 4.65 -1.31 -24.61
C THR A 194 4.17 -2.66 -25.15
N ILE A 195 4.48 -3.77 -24.46
CA ILE A 195 3.99 -5.12 -24.74
C ILE A 195 3.43 -5.72 -23.45
N VAL A 196 2.19 -6.20 -23.52
CA VAL A 196 1.50 -6.83 -22.38
C VAL A 196 2.13 -8.19 -22.06
N PRO A 197 2.74 -8.39 -20.86
CA PRO A 197 3.22 -9.70 -20.47
C PRO A 197 2.06 -10.61 -20.07
N ASN A 198 2.21 -11.90 -20.35
CA ASN A 198 1.27 -12.92 -19.88
C ASN A 198 1.65 -13.32 -18.46
N LEU A 199 0.78 -13.03 -17.49
CA LEU A 199 0.96 -13.37 -16.09
C LEU A 199 -0.07 -14.40 -15.64
N GLY A 200 0.33 -15.32 -14.77
CA GLY A 200 -0.63 -16.13 -14.04
C GLY A 200 -0.12 -16.66 -12.70
N MET A 201 -1.09 -16.94 -11.81
CA MET A 201 -0.82 -17.55 -10.53
C MET A 201 -0.76 -19.05 -10.63
N VAL A 202 0.31 -19.59 -10.07
CA VAL A 202 0.52 -21.03 -9.95
C VAL A 202 0.38 -21.42 -8.49
N ARG A 203 -0.13 -22.63 -8.27
CA ARG A 203 -0.23 -23.23 -6.95
C ARG A 203 0.50 -24.57 -6.99
N ALA A 204 1.55 -24.70 -6.20
CA ALA A 204 2.28 -25.94 -5.99
C ALA A 204 1.43 -26.94 -5.21
N GLN A 205 1.78 -28.23 -5.26
CA GLN A 205 1.06 -29.25 -4.46
C GLN A 205 1.34 -29.10 -2.96
N SER A 206 2.48 -28.52 -2.60
CA SER A 206 2.83 -28.13 -1.23
C SER A 206 1.80 -27.17 -0.59
N GLY A 207 1.02 -26.46 -1.42
CA GLY A 207 0.05 -25.46 -0.99
C GLY A 207 0.50 -24.03 -1.26
N ASP A 208 1.79 -23.84 -1.56
CA ASP A 208 2.38 -22.55 -1.89
C ASP A 208 1.86 -22.02 -3.21
N SER A 209 1.70 -20.71 -3.30
CA SER A 209 1.42 -20.03 -4.58
C SER A 209 2.64 -19.25 -5.06
N PHE A 210 2.66 -18.83 -6.31
CA PHE A 210 3.64 -17.85 -6.80
C PHE A 210 3.18 -17.28 -8.14
N ALA A 211 3.65 -16.09 -8.47
CA ALA A 211 3.35 -15.42 -9.72
C ALA A 211 4.39 -15.79 -10.79
N VAL A 212 3.91 -16.30 -11.93
CA VAL A 212 4.75 -16.66 -13.08
C VAL A 212 4.43 -15.74 -14.24
N ALA A 213 5.45 -15.04 -14.76
CA ALA A 213 5.34 -14.22 -15.96
C ALA A 213 6.09 -14.85 -17.13
N ASP A 214 5.45 -14.85 -18.31
CA ASP A 214 6.16 -15.02 -19.57
C ASP A 214 6.92 -13.72 -19.85
N LEU A 215 8.24 -13.80 -20.03
CA LEU A 215 9.09 -12.68 -20.38
C LEU A 215 9.08 -12.56 -21.92
N PRO A 216 8.23 -11.69 -22.53
CA PRO A 216 8.16 -11.55 -23.98
C PRO A 216 9.33 -10.67 -24.44
N GLY A 217 9.89 -10.96 -25.62
CA GLY A 217 10.83 -10.03 -26.27
C GLY A 217 12.32 -10.24 -26.00
N LEU A 218 12.74 -11.41 -25.52
CA LEU A 218 14.15 -11.85 -25.60
C LEU A 218 14.50 -12.36 -27.02
N ILE A 219 13.90 -11.80 -28.09
CA ILE A 219 14.18 -12.30 -29.44
C ILE A 219 13.90 -11.19 -30.46
N GLU A 220 14.94 -10.89 -31.23
CA GLU A 220 15.04 -9.94 -32.34
C GLU A 220 14.49 -8.52 -32.09
N GLY A 221 15.39 -7.62 -31.66
CA GLY A 221 15.17 -6.16 -31.75
C GLY A 221 15.24 -5.38 -30.44
N ALA A 222 15.29 -6.04 -29.28
CA ALA A 222 15.40 -5.36 -27.98
C ALA A 222 16.71 -4.57 -27.81
N SER A 223 17.81 -5.04 -28.42
CA SER A 223 19.11 -4.34 -28.41
C SER A 223 19.21 -3.16 -29.40
N GLN A 224 18.24 -2.99 -30.32
CA GLN A 224 18.26 -1.91 -31.34
C GLN A 224 17.52 -0.63 -30.92
N GLY A 225 17.18 -0.47 -29.63
CA GLY A 225 16.70 0.81 -29.09
C GLY A 225 15.31 1.24 -29.55
N VAL A 226 14.50 0.33 -30.10
CA VAL A 226 13.11 0.60 -30.49
C VAL A 226 12.17 0.23 -29.33
N GLY A 227 12.03 1.14 -28.37
CA GLY A 227 10.81 1.29 -27.56
C GLY A 227 10.41 0.17 -26.57
N LEU A 228 11.26 -0.83 -26.31
CA LEU A 228 11.08 -1.74 -25.16
C LEU A 228 11.67 -1.05 -23.93
N GLY A 229 10.86 -0.19 -23.32
CA GLY A 229 11.31 0.78 -22.32
C GLY A 229 12.03 0.14 -21.13
N THR A 230 13.03 0.86 -20.61
CA THR A 230 13.77 0.63 -19.35
C THR A 230 12.86 0.37 -18.12
N GLN A 231 11.54 0.54 -18.24
CA GLN A 231 10.54 0.19 -17.23
C GLN A 231 10.11 -1.30 -17.30
N PHE A 232 10.04 -1.91 -18.49
CA PHE A 232 9.69 -3.33 -18.63
C PHE A 232 10.80 -4.23 -18.08
N LEU A 233 12.06 -3.90 -18.39
CA LEU A 233 13.23 -4.56 -17.82
C LEU A 233 13.27 -4.45 -16.28
N ARG A 234 12.88 -3.30 -15.73
CA ARG A 234 12.66 -3.08 -14.29
C ARG A 234 11.64 -4.01 -13.63
N HIS A 235 10.79 -4.67 -14.41
CA HIS A 235 9.81 -5.62 -13.89
C HIS A 235 10.30 -7.07 -14.00
N ILE A 236 11.11 -7.38 -15.03
CA ILE A 236 11.89 -8.61 -15.07
C ILE A 236 12.90 -8.64 -13.92
N GLU A 237 13.45 -7.49 -13.54
CA GLU A 237 14.41 -7.32 -12.44
C GLU A 237 13.92 -7.83 -11.07
N ARG A 238 12.64 -8.14 -10.88
CA ARG A 238 12.13 -8.70 -9.62
C ARG A 238 11.84 -10.20 -9.64
N THR A 239 12.06 -10.90 -10.76
CA THR A 239 11.96 -12.37 -10.76
C THR A 239 13.10 -12.96 -9.94
N ARG A 240 12.81 -13.87 -9.03
CA ARG A 240 13.82 -14.54 -8.19
C ARG A 240 14.38 -15.77 -8.88
N VAL A 241 13.53 -16.46 -9.65
CA VAL A 241 13.87 -17.71 -10.34
C VAL A 241 13.55 -17.60 -11.83
N ILE A 242 14.40 -18.19 -12.66
CA ILE A 242 14.21 -18.29 -14.11
C ILE A 242 13.87 -19.74 -14.49
N LEU A 243 12.77 -19.94 -15.20
CA LEU A 243 12.46 -21.21 -15.88
C LEU A 243 12.83 -21.11 -17.35
N HIS A 244 13.90 -21.78 -17.75
CA HIS A 244 14.38 -21.80 -19.12
C HIS A 244 13.75 -22.96 -19.89
N ILE A 245 12.79 -22.65 -20.74
CA ILE A 245 12.02 -23.62 -21.51
C ILE A 245 12.72 -23.91 -22.84
N ILE A 246 13.06 -25.18 -23.05
CA ILE A 246 13.74 -25.68 -24.25
C ILE A 246 12.85 -26.71 -24.93
N ASP A 247 12.74 -26.62 -26.26
CA ASP A 247 12.05 -27.63 -27.06
C ASP A 247 12.97 -28.83 -27.35
N MET A 248 12.75 -29.96 -26.66
CA MET A 248 13.55 -31.17 -26.90
C MET A 248 13.13 -31.92 -28.16
N SER A 249 11.99 -31.61 -28.79
CA SER A 249 11.57 -32.30 -30.01
C SER A 249 12.27 -31.80 -31.27
N ALA A 250 13.10 -30.75 -31.17
CA ALA A 250 13.74 -30.09 -32.32
C ALA A 250 12.75 -29.78 -33.47
N SER A 251 11.47 -29.49 -33.16
CA SER A 251 10.40 -29.43 -34.17
C SER A 251 10.57 -28.31 -35.20
N GLU A 252 11.30 -27.25 -34.85
CA GLU A 252 11.65 -26.14 -35.75
C GLU A 252 13.02 -26.33 -36.43
N GLY A 253 13.66 -27.51 -36.29
CA GLY A 253 14.98 -27.81 -36.86
C GLY A 253 16.15 -27.15 -36.14
N ARG A 254 15.96 -26.69 -34.90
CA ARG A 254 17.00 -26.11 -34.05
C ARG A 254 17.57 -27.15 -33.08
N ASP A 255 18.87 -27.06 -32.79
CA ASP A 255 19.52 -27.88 -31.78
C ASP A 255 19.16 -27.35 -30.36
N PRO A 256 18.64 -28.20 -29.45
CA PRO A 256 18.23 -27.76 -28.11
C PRO A 256 19.36 -27.14 -27.26
N TYR A 257 20.60 -27.58 -27.47
CA TYR A 257 21.77 -27.08 -26.74
C TYR A 257 22.24 -25.73 -27.27
N GLU A 258 22.19 -25.51 -28.58
CA GLU A 258 22.43 -24.20 -29.18
C GLU A 258 21.39 -23.17 -28.74
N ASP A 259 20.11 -23.55 -28.66
CA ASP A 259 19.04 -22.69 -28.16
C ASP A 259 19.29 -22.25 -26.70
N TYR A 260 19.73 -23.19 -25.85
CA TYR A 260 20.11 -22.90 -24.46
C TYR A 260 21.24 -21.87 -24.36
N LEU A 261 22.32 -22.07 -25.12
CA LEU A 261 23.47 -21.17 -25.14
C LEU A 261 23.10 -19.77 -25.64
N ALA A 262 22.25 -19.69 -26.68
CA ALA A 262 21.83 -18.42 -27.25
C ALA A 262 21.04 -17.57 -26.25
N ILE A 263 20.07 -18.16 -25.54
CA ILE A 263 19.27 -17.44 -24.53
C ILE A 263 20.14 -17.04 -23.34
N ASN A 264 21.04 -17.89 -22.84
CA ASN A 264 21.92 -17.53 -21.73
C ASN A 264 22.87 -16.37 -22.10
N LYS A 265 23.42 -16.38 -23.32
CA LYS A 265 24.25 -15.27 -23.82
C LYS A 265 23.44 -13.97 -23.93
N GLU A 266 22.17 -14.07 -24.26
CA GLU A 266 21.28 -12.91 -24.27
C GLU A 266 21.01 -12.40 -22.86
N LEU A 267 20.69 -13.28 -21.90
CA LEU A 267 20.51 -12.94 -20.49
C LEU A 267 21.75 -12.24 -19.91
N GLU A 268 22.95 -12.68 -20.28
CA GLU A 268 24.22 -12.04 -19.92
C GLU A 268 24.34 -10.62 -20.48
N SER A 269 23.83 -10.37 -21.69
CA SER A 269 23.88 -9.04 -22.32
C SER A 269 23.01 -8.00 -21.61
N TYR A 270 22.01 -8.42 -20.83
CA TYR A 270 21.23 -7.55 -19.98
C TYR A 270 21.97 -7.35 -18.65
N ASN A 271 22.47 -6.14 -18.40
CA ASN A 271 23.24 -5.74 -17.20
C ASN A 271 22.35 -5.66 -15.93
N LEU A 272 21.60 -6.72 -15.63
CA LEU A 272 20.51 -6.77 -14.65
C LEU A 272 20.67 -7.90 -13.62
N ARG A 273 21.90 -8.41 -13.45
CA ARG A 273 22.23 -9.53 -12.56
C ARG A 273 21.35 -10.77 -12.79
N LEU A 274 20.83 -10.96 -14.01
CA LEU A 274 19.94 -12.09 -14.35
C LEU A 274 20.66 -13.44 -14.26
N MET A 275 21.97 -13.45 -14.55
CA MET A 275 22.81 -14.64 -14.45
C MET A 275 23.08 -15.09 -13.01
N GLU A 276 22.87 -14.23 -12.01
CA GLU A 276 22.99 -14.60 -10.60
C GLU A 276 21.75 -15.35 -10.10
N ARG A 277 20.66 -15.35 -10.87
CA ARG A 277 19.39 -15.94 -10.46
C ARG A 277 19.42 -17.44 -10.68
N PRO A 278 18.95 -18.22 -9.70
CA PRO A 278 18.79 -19.65 -9.89
C PRO A 278 17.92 -19.96 -11.10
N GLN A 279 18.47 -20.79 -11.99
CA GLN A 279 17.83 -21.18 -13.25
C GLN A 279 17.48 -22.67 -13.21
N ILE A 280 16.24 -22.97 -13.57
CA ILE A 280 15.77 -24.34 -13.79
C ILE A 280 15.60 -24.55 -15.29
N ILE A 281 16.21 -25.61 -15.82
CA ILE A 281 16.04 -26.02 -17.21
C ILE A 281 14.77 -26.87 -17.32
N VAL A 282 13.84 -26.41 -18.17
CA VAL A 282 12.57 -27.06 -18.43
C VAL A 282 12.62 -27.67 -19.83
N ALA A 283 12.91 -28.97 -19.89
CA ALA A 283 12.95 -29.76 -21.11
C ALA A 283 11.52 -30.09 -21.55
N ASN A 284 10.95 -29.31 -22.48
CA ASN A 284 9.55 -29.40 -22.90
C ASN A 284 9.37 -30.25 -24.17
N LYS A 285 8.10 -30.60 -24.46
CA LYS A 285 7.66 -31.45 -25.58
C LYS A 285 8.17 -32.90 -25.52
N MET A 286 8.39 -33.44 -24.31
CA MET A 286 8.84 -34.83 -24.10
C MET A 286 7.86 -35.91 -24.58
N ASP A 287 6.68 -35.54 -25.04
CA ASP A 287 5.71 -36.42 -25.70
C ASP A 287 6.09 -36.77 -27.15
N MET A 288 7.12 -36.15 -27.72
CA MET A 288 7.55 -36.37 -29.10
C MET A 288 8.64 -37.46 -29.20
N PRO A 289 8.72 -38.23 -30.31
CA PRO A 289 9.59 -39.40 -30.41
C PRO A 289 11.10 -39.12 -30.24
N GLU A 290 11.59 -38.00 -30.79
CA GLU A 290 13.02 -37.64 -30.78
C GLU A 290 13.46 -36.97 -29.46
N SER A 291 12.51 -36.59 -28.59
CA SER A 291 12.81 -35.80 -27.40
C SER A 291 13.62 -36.54 -26.36
N GLN A 292 13.49 -37.85 -26.26
CA GLN A 292 14.24 -38.64 -25.27
C GLN A 292 15.73 -38.72 -25.65
N GLU A 293 16.04 -38.96 -26.93
CA GLU A 293 17.42 -39.02 -27.43
C GLU A 293 18.09 -37.65 -27.36
N ASN A 294 17.37 -36.59 -27.77
CA ASN A 294 17.86 -35.21 -27.69
C ASN A 294 18.13 -34.77 -26.24
N LEU A 295 17.32 -35.21 -25.27
CA LEU A 295 17.54 -34.91 -23.85
C LEU A 295 18.81 -35.57 -23.31
N GLU A 296 19.12 -36.81 -23.74
CA GLU A 296 20.35 -37.50 -23.34
C GLU A 296 21.58 -36.80 -23.92
N GLU A 297 21.53 -36.42 -25.20
CA GLU A 297 22.59 -35.64 -25.84
C GLU A 297 22.76 -34.27 -25.19
N PHE A 298 21.67 -33.57 -24.89
CA PHE A 298 21.67 -32.28 -24.19
C PHE A 298 22.34 -32.39 -22.82
N LYS A 299 21.98 -33.39 -22.01
CA LYS A 299 22.60 -33.63 -20.69
C LYS A 299 24.10 -33.90 -20.81
N LYS A 300 24.51 -34.65 -21.83
CA LYS A 300 25.93 -34.92 -22.09
C LYS A 300 26.68 -33.65 -22.46
N LYS A 301 26.18 -32.88 -23.43
CA LYS A 301 26.78 -31.59 -23.84
C LYS A 301 26.84 -30.59 -22.69
N LEU A 302 25.81 -30.54 -21.85
CA LEU A 302 25.78 -29.67 -20.67
C LEU A 302 26.86 -30.08 -19.65
N ALA A 303 26.99 -31.37 -19.35
CA ALA A 303 28.00 -31.87 -18.42
C ALA A 303 29.44 -31.70 -18.93
N GLU A 304 29.66 -31.77 -20.24
CA GLU A 304 30.98 -31.57 -20.86
C GLU A 304 31.45 -30.11 -20.83
N ASN A 305 30.53 -29.14 -20.77
CA ASN A 305 30.82 -27.71 -20.84
C ASN A 305 30.58 -26.96 -19.51
N TYR A 306 30.17 -27.66 -18.45
CA TYR A 306 30.03 -27.10 -17.11
C TYR A 306 31.33 -27.23 -16.33
N ASP A 307 31.66 -26.23 -15.52
CA ASP A 307 32.84 -26.27 -14.65
C ASP A 307 32.68 -27.39 -13.60
N GLU A 308 33.76 -28.14 -13.31
CA GLU A 308 33.76 -29.25 -12.36
C GLU A 308 33.44 -28.83 -10.93
N PHE A 309 33.49 -27.51 -10.65
CA PHE A 309 33.25 -26.91 -9.34
C PHE A 309 31.86 -26.29 -9.16
N GLU A 310 31.01 -26.30 -10.20
CA GLU A 310 29.63 -25.78 -10.12
C GLU A 310 28.59 -26.90 -10.18
N ASP A 311 27.51 -26.75 -9.39
CA ASP A 311 26.37 -27.67 -9.46
C ASP A 311 25.64 -27.51 -10.80
N LEU A 312 25.38 -28.65 -11.48
CA LEU A 312 24.62 -28.65 -12.71
C LEU A 312 23.21 -28.09 -12.47
N PRO A 313 22.70 -27.21 -13.36
CA PRO A 313 21.35 -26.67 -13.22
C PRO A 313 20.33 -27.80 -13.30
N ALA A 314 19.29 -27.72 -12.46
CA ALA A 314 18.28 -28.75 -12.39
C ALA A 314 17.50 -28.84 -13.71
N ILE A 315 17.38 -30.05 -14.27
CA ILE A 315 16.66 -30.32 -15.52
C ILE A 315 15.37 -31.08 -15.20
N PHE A 316 14.23 -30.50 -15.57
CA PHE A 316 12.92 -31.13 -15.44
C PHE A 316 12.33 -31.46 -16.82
N PRO A 317 12.22 -32.74 -17.19
CA PRO A 317 11.50 -33.15 -18.39
C PRO A 317 10.00 -33.03 -18.18
N ILE A 318 9.33 -32.26 -19.05
CA ILE A 318 7.90 -32.02 -18.98
C ILE A 318 7.24 -32.18 -20.35
N SER A 319 5.92 -32.36 -20.33
CA SER A 319 5.07 -32.21 -21.51
C SER A 319 3.87 -31.36 -21.13
N GLY A 320 3.81 -30.14 -21.69
CA GLY A 320 2.67 -29.25 -21.49
C GLY A 320 1.34 -29.85 -22.00
N LEU A 321 1.39 -30.72 -23.02
CA LEU A 321 0.21 -31.36 -23.61
C LEU A 321 -0.34 -32.47 -22.71
N THR A 322 0.52 -33.37 -22.23
CA THR A 322 0.12 -34.52 -21.39
C THR A 322 0.07 -34.18 -19.90
N LYS A 323 0.56 -32.99 -19.52
CA LYS A 323 0.74 -32.51 -18.14
C LYS A 323 1.71 -33.34 -17.30
N GLN A 324 2.55 -34.14 -17.94
CA GLN A 324 3.57 -34.94 -17.28
C GLN A 324 4.72 -34.05 -16.77
N GLY A 325 5.23 -34.34 -15.57
CA GLY A 325 6.37 -33.66 -14.96
C GLY A 325 6.08 -32.26 -14.40
N LEU A 326 4.88 -31.72 -14.58
CA LEU A 326 4.52 -30.38 -14.13
C LEU A 326 4.52 -30.26 -12.60
N ALA A 327 3.90 -31.22 -11.88
CA ALA A 327 3.83 -31.14 -10.41
C ALA A 327 5.21 -31.06 -9.77
N THR A 328 6.14 -31.93 -10.20
CA THR A 328 7.53 -31.93 -9.73
C THR A 328 8.28 -30.66 -10.05
N LEU A 329 8.05 -30.06 -11.24
CA LEU A 329 8.62 -28.77 -11.60
C LEU A 329 8.12 -27.66 -10.67
N LEU A 330 6.81 -27.62 -10.40
CA LEU A 330 6.19 -26.57 -9.60
C LEU A 330 6.61 -26.63 -8.12
N ASP A 331 6.69 -27.83 -7.55
CA ASP A 331 7.14 -28.02 -6.16
C ASP A 331 8.62 -27.65 -6.01
N ALA A 332 9.47 -28.07 -6.96
CA ALA A 332 10.89 -27.68 -6.97
C ALA A 332 11.08 -26.17 -7.15
N THR A 333 10.23 -25.53 -7.96
CA THR A 333 10.25 -24.07 -8.15
C THR A 333 9.85 -23.35 -6.85
N ALA A 334 8.83 -23.83 -6.14
CA ALA A 334 8.42 -23.27 -4.86
C ALA A 334 9.52 -23.41 -3.79
N GLU A 335 10.16 -24.58 -3.71
CA GLU A 335 11.29 -24.80 -2.78
C GLU A 335 12.50 -23.91 -3.12
N LEU A 336 12.77 -23.73 -4.42
CA LEU A 336 13.85 -22.85 -4.86
C LEU A 336 13.55 -21.38 -4.55
N LEU A 337 12.31 -20.94 -4.76
CA LEU A 337 11.87 -19.59 -4.37
C LEU A 337 12.07 -19.35 -2.88
N ASP A 338 11.70 -20.30 -2.03
CA ASP A 338 11.84 -20.17 -0.57
C ASP A 338 13.31 -20.00 -0.13
N LYS A 339 14.24 -20.66 -0.82
CA LYS A 339 15.68 -20.58 -0.54
C LYS A 339 16.38 -19.38 -1.19
N THR A 340 15.80 -18.80 -2.24
CA THR A 340 16.44 -17.75 -3.03
C THR A 340 16.11 -16.38 -2.43
N PRO A 341 17.07 -15.64 -1.86
CA PRO A 341 16.78 -14.31 -1.31
C PRO A 341 16.29 -13.36 -2.40
N GLU A 342 15.59 -12.29 -2.00
CA GLU A 342 15.21 -11.25 -2.94
C GLU A 342 16.45 -10.51 -3.45
N PHE A 343 16.51 -10.31 -4.77
CA PHE A 343 17.52 -9.46 -5.38
C PHE A 343 17.09 -8.00 -5.21
N LEU A 344 17.54 -7.37 -4.14
CA LEU A 344 17.28 -5.95 -3.86
C LEU A 344 17.99 -5.08 -4.92
N LEU A 345 17.25 -4.10 -5.44
CA LEU A 345 17.67 -3.21 -6.54
C LEU A 345 18.63 -2.08 -6.09
N TYR A 346 18.77 -1.89 -4.79
CA TYR A 346 19.60 -0.85 -4.17
C TYR A 346 20.31 -1.47 -2.96
N ASP A 347 21.61 -1.21 -2.80
CA ASP A 347 22.29 -1.45 -1.52
C ASP A 347 21.63 -0.56 -0.46
N GLU A 348 21.59 -1.02 0.79
CA GLU A 348 21.10 -0.21 1.93
C GLU A 348 21.78 1.18 2.01
N SER A 349 22.94 1.36 1.38
CA SER A 349 23.65 2.63 1.28
C SER A 349 22.99 3.69 0.38
N ASP A 350 22.12 3.30 -0.55
CA ASP A 350 21.40 4.23 -1.45
C ASP A 350 20.01 4.60 -0.90
N MET A 351 19.53 3.86 0.10
CA MET A 351 18.44 4.31 0.96
C MET A 351 19.06 5.27 1.97
N GLU A 352 19.31 6.52 1.54
CA GLU A 352 19.24 7.60 2.51
C GLU A 352 17.91 7.39 3.24
N GLU A 353 17.97 7.16 4.55
CA GLU A 353 16.88 7.43 5.45
C GLU A 353 16.52 8.91 5.23
N GLU A 354 15.76 9.20 4.19
CA GLU A 354 14.80 10.28 4.22
C GLU A 354 13.78 9.83 5.26
N ALA A 355 14.19 9.88 6.53
CA ALA A 355 13.31 10.27 7.61
C ALA A 355 12.56 11.47 7.04
N TYR A 356 11.34 11.20 6.60
CA TYR A 356 10.42 12.21 6.11
C TYR A 356 10.10 13.03 7.35
N TYR A 357 11.00 13.95 7.68
CA TYR A 357 10.71 15.10 8.50
C TYR A 357 9.70 15.85 7.65
N GLY A 358 8.42 15.53 7.88
CA GLY A 358 7.32 16.40 7.54
C GLY A 358 7.56 17.72 8.25
N PHE A 359 8.42 18.56 7.68
CA PHE A 359 8.21 19.97 7.70
C PHE A 359 6.98 20.19 6.83
N ASP A 360 5.81 19.92 7.41
CA ASP A 360 4.60 20.56 6.96
C ASP A 360 4.93 22.06 7.03
N GLU A 361 5.06 22.71 5.87
CA GLU A 361 5.02 24.17 5.79
C GLU A 361 3.89 24.61 6.71
N GLU A 362 4.16 25.49 7.69
CA GLU A 362 3.16 25.89 8.69
C GLU A 362 1.82 26.16 8.01
N GLU A 363 0.90 25.20 8.09
CA GLU A 363 -0.38 25.32 7.41
C GLU A 363 -1.04 26.59 7.93
N LYS A 364 -1.47 27.45 7.01
CA LYS A 364 -2.15 28.69 7.38
C LYS A 364 -3.29 28.35 8.33
N ALA A 365 -3.28 29.00 9.49
CA ALA A 365 -4.21 28.70 10.57
C ALA A 365 -5.69 28.81 10.14
N PHE A 366 -5.96 29.65 9.13
CA PHE A 366 -7.24 29.81 8.48
C PHE A 366 -7.05 30.47 7.10
N GLU A 367 -8.07 30.33 6.26
CA GLU A 367 -8.25 31.05 5.00
C GLU A 367 -9.59 31.75 5.02
N ILE A 368 -9.69 32.85 4.26
CA ILE A 368 -10.91 33.62 4.11
C ILE A 368 -11.30 33.55 2.64
N SER A 369 -12.56 33.26 2.34
CA SER A 369 -13.16 33.41 1.01
C SER A 369 -14.48 34.17 1.14
N ARG A 370 -15.10 34.50 0.01
CA ARG A 370 -16.38 35.20 -0.03
C ARG A 370 -17.33 34.42 -0.93
N ASP A 371 -18.53 34.17 -0.42
CA ASP A 371 -19.55 33.39 -1.11
C ASP A 371 -20.48 34.30 -1.94
N ASP A 372 -21.31 33.70 -2.80
CA ASP A 372 -22.20 34.41 -3.75
C ASP A 372 -23.26 35.28 -3.04
N ASP A 373 -23.60 34.95 -1.79
CA ASP A 373 -24.51 35.70 -0.92
C ASP A 373 -23.84 36.85 -0.17
N ALA A 374 -22.59 37.16 -0.51
CA ALA A 374 -21.71 38.15 0.10
C ALA A 374 -21.22 37.82 1.53
N THR A 375 -21.49 36.61 2.03
CA THR A 375 -21.00 36.11 3.33
C THR A 375 -19.50 35.83 3.29
N TRP A 376 -18.79 36.19 4.36
CA TRP A 376 -17.39 35.83 4.53
C TRP A 376 -17.29 34.38 5.01
N VAL A 377 -16.55 33.54 4.30
CA VAL A 377 -16.38 32.13 4.66
C VAL A 377 -14.98 31.93 5.22
N LEU A 378 -14.89 31.36 6.42
CA LEU A 378 -13.65 30.99 7.05
C LEU A 378 -13.43 29.48 6.92
N SER A 379 -12.28 29.09 6.37
CA SER A 379 -11.86 27.70 6.19
C SER A 379 -10.44 27.49 6.73
N GLY A 380 -9.95 26.24 6.72
CA GLY A 380 -8.61 25.88 7.17
C GLY A 380 -8.62 24.75 8.19
N GLU A 381 -7.65 23.83 8.09
CA GLU A 381 -7.65 22.59 8.88
C GLU A 381 -7.64 22.87 10.40
N LYS A 382 -6.76 23.78 10.84
CA LYS A 382 -6.62 24.17 12.25
C LYS A 382 -7.88 24.84 12.80
N LEU A 383 -8.50 25.74 12.03
CA LEU A 383 -9.76 26.41 12.40
C LEU A 383 -10.91 25.39 12.48
N MET A 384 -11.07 24.55 11.47
CA MET A 384 -12.14 23.54 11.41
C MET A 384 -12.02 22.52 12.54
N LYS A 385 -10.78 22.12 12.89
CA LYS A 385 -10.51 21.26 14.04
C LYS A 385 -10.93 21.93 15.36
N LEU A 386 -10.56 23.19 15.58
CA LEU A 386 -10.99 23.95 16.76
C LEU A 386 -12.53 24.09 16.84
N PHE A 387 -13.16 24.39 15.70
CA PHE A 387 -14.62 24.49 15.59
C PHE A 387 -15.30 23.17 15.97
N ASN A 388 -14.90 22.05 15.35
CA ASN A 388 -15.49 20.74 15.63
C ASN A 388 -15.27 20.28 17.09
N MET A 389 -14.14 20.66 17.69
CA MET A 389 -13.84 20.37 19.09
C MET A 389 -14.57 21.30 20.08
N THR A 390 -15.20 22.38 19.62
CA THR A 390 -15.92 23.31 20.49
C THR A 390 -17.33 22.80 20.75
N ASN A 391 -17.73 22.76 22.01
CA ASN A 391 -19.10 22.46 22.40
C ASN A 391 -19.96 23.75 22.38
N PHE A 392 -20.73 23.95 21.32
CA PHE A 392 -21.58 25.14 21.14
C PHE A 392 -22.86 25.16 22.00
N ASP A 393 -23.18 24.07 22.71
CA ASP A 393 -24.34 24.04 23.62
C ASP A 393 -24.09 24.82 24.94
N ARG A 394 -22.89 25.37 25.12
CA ARG A 394 -22.46 26.06 26.35
C ARG A 394 -21.90 27.43 26.04
N ASP A 395 -22.51 28.47 26.61
CA ASP A 395 -22.11 29.87 26.41
C ASP A 395 -20.63 30.12 26.74
N GLU A 396 -20.10 29.53 27.83
CA GLU A 396 -18.68 29.68 28.19
C GLU A 396 -17.73 29.11 27.12
N SER A 397 -18.12 28.01 26.47
CA SER A 397 -17.35 27.39 25.39
C SER A 397 -17.37 28.25 24.13
N VAL A 398 -18.52 28.87 23.80
CA VAL A 398 -18.64 29.82 22.69
C VAL A 398 -17.75 31.04 22.93
N MET A 399 -17.75 31.59 24.15
CA MET A 399 -16.88 32.71 24.52
C MET A 399 -15.39 32.34 24.45
N LYS A 400 -15.02 31.12 24.86
CA LYS A 400 -13.64 30.62 24.74
C LYS A 400 -13.23 30.53 23.27
N PHE A 401 -14.09 29.98 22.42
CA PHE A 401 -13.83 29.87 20.98
C PHE A 401 -13.66 31.25 20.33
N ALA A 402 -14.53 32.22 20.65
CA ALA A 402 -14.37 33.60 20.17
C ALA A 402 -13.04 34.26 20.60
N ARG A 403 -12.54 33.96 21.81
CA ARG A 403 -11.20 34.41 22.25
C ARG A 403 -10.08 33.72 21.48
N GLN A 404 -10.24 32.45 21.12
CA GLN A 404 -9.27 31.71 20.31
C GLN A 404 -9.20 32.25 18.88
N LEU A 405 -10.35 32.59 18.26
CA LEU A 405 -10.40 33.24 16.94
C LEU A 405 -9.64 34.58 16.95
N ARG A 406 -9.88 35.41 17.97
CA ARG A 406 -9.13 36.65 18.19
C ARG A 406 -7.64 36.42 18.33
N GLY A 407 -7.23 35.44 19.13
CA GLY A 407 -5.82 35.07 19.30
C GLY A 407 -5.16 34.52 18.03
N MET A 408 -5.95 33.99 17.09
CA MET A 408 -5.47 33.57 15.77
C MET A 408 -5.36 34.73 14.77
N GLY A 409 -5.87 35.92 15.09
CA GLY A 409 -5.86 37.08 14.19
C GLY A 409 -6.96 37.07 13.12
N VAL A 410 -8.04 36.29 13.32
CA VAL A 410 -9.15 36.20 12.37
C VAL A 410 -9.82 37.55 12.16
N ASP A 411 -10.09 38.28 13.25
CA ASP A 411 -10.75 39.59 13.20
C ASP A 411 -9.91 40.62 12.42
N GLU A 412 -8.58 40.64 12.65
CA GLU A 412 -7.65 41.52 11.93
C GLU A 412 -7.59 41.18 10.43
N ALA A 413 -7.60 39.89 10.10
CA ALA A 413 -7.58 39.43 8.72
C ALA A 413 -8.89 39.73 7.97
N LEU A 414 -10.04 39.61 8.64
CA LEU A 414 -11.34 40.01 8.10
C LEU A 414 -11.40 41.53 7.86
N ARG A 415 -10.93 42.34 8.83
CA ARG A 415 -10.82 43.80 8.66
C ARG A 415 -9.92 44.19 7.50
N ALA A 416 -8.75 43.57 7.37
CA ALA A 416 -7.82 43.83 6.27
C ALA A 416 -8.43 43.53 4.89
N ARG A 417 -9.41 42.64 4.82
CA ARG A 417 -10.17 42.33 3.59
C ARG A 417 -11.44 43.15 3.41
N GLY A 418 -11.75 44.03 4.36
CA GLY A 418 -12.84 45.00 4.28
C GLY A 418 -14.17 44.53 4.86
N ALA A 419 -14.17 43.53 5.75
CA ALA A 419 -15.36 43.18 6.53
C ALA A 419 -15.79 44.36 7.42
N LYS A 420 -17.10 44.58 7.53
CA LYS A 420 -17.71 45.65 8.35
C LYS A 420 -18.62 45.06 9.42
N ASP A 421 -18.87 45.83 10.47
CA ASP A 421 -19.88 45.49 11.48
C ASP A 421 -21.21 45.19 10.79
N GLY A 422 -21.80 44.04 11.13
CA GLY A 422 -23.03 43.57 10.49
C GLY A 422 -22.83 42.60 9.34
N ASP A 423 -21.61 42.42 8.85
CA ASP A 423 -21.33 41.40 7.83
C ASP A 423 -21.47 39.99 8.42
N LEU A 424 -22.06 39.07 7.66
CA LEU A 424 -22.17 37.67 8.05
C LEU A 424 -20.85 36.93 7.81
N VAL A 425 -20.45 36.12 8.79
CA VAL A 425 -19.28 35.25 8.76
C VAL A 425 -19.74 33.80 8.99
N ARG A 426 -19.28 32.89 8.13
CA ARG A 426 -19.62 31.47 8.15
C ARG A 426 -18.40 30.61 8.45
N ILE A 427 -18.54 29.68 9.41
CA ILE A 427 -17.59 28.60 9.69
C ILE A 427 -18.36 27.28 9.61
N GLY A 428 -18.14 26.50 8.55
CA GLY A 428 -18.87 25.25 8.33
C GLY A 428 -20.39 25.48 8.23
N LYS A 429 -21.14 25.04 9.25
CA LYS A 429 -22.61 25.20 9.34
C LYS A 429 -23.06 26.35 10.25
N PHE A 430 -22.11 27.05 10.87
CA PHE A 430 -22.40 28.11 11.82
C PHE A 430 -22.20 29.47 11.15
N GLU A 431 -23.15 30.37 11.36
CA GLU A 431 -23.14 31.74 10.86
C GLU A 431 -23.26 32.69 12.04
N PHE A 432 -22.48 33.77 12.03
CA PHE A 432 -22.54 34.82 13.02
C PHE A 432 -22.24 36.18 12.40
N GLU A 433 -22.66 37.23 13.10
CA GLU A 433 -22.42 38.61 12.70
C GLU A 433 -21.03 39.04 13.15
N PHE A 434 -20.27 39.66 12.26
CA PHE A 434 -19.02 40.31 12.61
C PHE A 434 -19.33 41.59 13.41
N VAL A 435 -18.75 41.68 14.61
CA VAL A 435 -18.87 42.83 15.52
C VAL A 435 -17.49 43.09 16.11
N ASP A 436 -16.98 44.31 15.94
CA ASP A 436 -15.66 44.72 16.46
C ASP A 436 -15.58 44.79 18.00
#